data_AF-A0A218WUD1-F1
#
_entry.id   AF-A0A218WUD1-F1
#
_cell.length_a   1.000
_cell.length_b   1.000
_cell.length_c   1.000
_cell.angle_alpha   90.00
_cell.angle_beta   90.00
_cell.angle_gamma   90.00
#
_symmetry.space_group_name_H-M   'P 1'
#
loop_
_entity.id
_entity.type
_entity.pdbx_description
1 polymer ?
#
loop_
_entity_poly.entity_id
_entity_poly.type
_entity_poly.pdbx_seq_one_letter_code
_entity_poly.pdbx_strand_id
1 'polypeptide(L)'
;MDWTQGCERDKPLKSVDMVGFKKFKNMKLPDTTSTWVNASLDIKAGHEKCLGSCSCIAYTHSDIKGLGSGCALWYGDLQDIQTFSNVGQDLHIRMAASELGDNGNHLKIAVAAIVWIVRAIGMVFTIYCCHRSNTKSKGLTEIIEESLSPSTSPYRTQKQGAHQASHPKADRWQ
;
A
#
# COMPACT_ATOMS: atom_id res chain seq x y z
N MET A 1 -31.22 3.78 -36.71
CA MET A 1 -30.84 2.53 -36.02
C MET A 1 -32.02 2.12 -35.16
N ASP A 2 -32.50 0.90 -35.35
CA ASP A 2 -33.59 0.32 -34.57
C ASP A 2 -32.97 -0.41 -33.37
N TRP A 3 -33.29 0.05 -32.15
CA TRP A 3 -32.77 -0.49 -30.89
C TRP A 3 -33.83 -1.31 -30.14
N THR A 4 -34.98 -1.57 -30.75
CA THR A 4 -36.13 -2.24 -30.12
C THR A 4 -35.84 -3.70 -29.75
N GLN A 5 -34.86 -4.33 -30.40
CA GLN A 5 -34.44 -5.72 -30.12
C GLN A 5 -33.52 -5.83 -28.88
N GLY A 6 -33.07 -4.70 -28.33
CA GLY A 6 -32.18 -4.69 -27.16
C GLY A 6 -30.77 -5.20 -27.46
N CYS A 7 -30.13 -5.77 -26.43
CA CYS A 7 -28.79 -6.32 -26.49
C CYS A 7 -28.76 -7.72 -25.87
N GLU A 8 -27.97 -8.62 -26.44
CA GLU A 8 -27.67 -9.92 -25.85
C GLU A 8 -26.23 -9.95 -25.33
N ARG A 9 -25.92 -10.88 -24.42
CA ARG A 9 -24.55 -11.09 -23.96
C ARG A 9 -23.70 -11.69 -25.09
N ASP A 10 -22.50 -11.17 -25.28
CA ASP A 10 -21.51 -11.76 -26.20
C ASP A 10 -21.15 -13.19 -25.81
N LYS A 11 -21.15 -13.50 -24.51
CA LYS A 11 -20.93 -14.85 -23.96
C LYS A 11 -22.11 -15.30 -23.11
N PRO A 12 -22.78 -16.42 -23.47
CA PRO A 12 -23.83 -16.98 -22.63
C PRO A 12 -23.23 -17.51 -21.31
N LEU A 13 -23.90 -17.20 -20.19
CA LEU A 13 -23.49 -17.67 -18.86
C LEU A 13 -24.07 -19.05 -18.57
N LYS A 14 -23.21 -20.04 -18.34
CA LYS A 14 -23.59 -21.36 -17.86
C LYS A 14 -23.46 -21.42 -16.34
N SER A 15 -24.21 -22.32 -15.70
CA SER A 15 -24.16 -22.53 -14.25
C SER A 15 -22.78 -22.94 -13.71
N VAL A 16 -21.97 -23.58 -14.56
CA VAL A 16 -20.63 -24.08 -14.24
C VAL A 16 -19.55 -23.00 -14.44
N ASP A 17 -19.89 -21.87 -15.06
CA ASP A 17 -18.92 -20.84 -15.37
C ASP A 17 -18.49 -20.10 -14.10
N MET A 18 -17.21 -19.74 -14.05
CA MET A 18 -16.75 -18.74 -13.10
C MET A 18 -17.38 -17.40 -13.47
N VAL A 19 -18.21 -16.88 -12.56
CA VAL A 19 -18.92 -15.63 -12.74
C VAL A 19 -18.45 -14.60 -11.73
N GLY A 20 -18.56 -13.33 -12.10
CA GLY A 20 -18.39 -12.21 -11.19
C GLY A 20 -19.40 -11.12 -11.49
N PHE A 21 -19.25 -9.98 -10.83
CA PHE A 21 -20.12 -8.83 -11.02
C PHE A 21 -19.33 -7.61 -11.45
N LYS A 22 -19.81 -6.94 -12.50
CA LYS A 22 -19.30 -5.64 -12.94
C LYS A 22 -20.19 -4.54 -12.40
N LYS A 23 -19.56 -3.53 -11.78
CA LYS A 23 -20.25 -2.38 -11.20
C LYS A 23 -20.47 -1.29 -12.25
N PHE A 24 -21.72 -0.89 -12.45
CA PHE A 24 -22.13 0.24 -13.28
C PHE A 24 -22.65 1.36 -12.38
N LYS A 25 -22.09 2.56 -12.51
CA LYS A 25 -22.44 3.71 -11.66
C LYS A 25 -23.50 4.58 -12.31
N ASN A 26 -24.20 5.37 -11.50
CA ASN A 26 -25.17 6.38 -11.93
C ASN A 26 -26.25 5.80 -12.87
N MET A 27 -26.72 4.59 -12.58
CA MET A 27 -27.73 3.93 -13.39
C MET A 27 -29.13 4.29 -12.89
N LYS A 28 -30.05 4.49 -13.84
CA LYS A 28 -31.48 4.24 -13.64
C LYS A 28 -31.64 2.73 -13.46
N LEU A 29 -32.30 2.32 -12.38
CA LEU A 29 -32.55 0.90 -12.13
C LEU A 29 -33.49 0.32 -13.20
N PRO A 30 -33.30 -0.95 -13.58
CA PRO A 30 -34.18 -1.62 -14.53
C PRO A 30 -35.61 -1.72 -13.98
N ASP A 31 -36.56 -2.00 -14.87
CA ASP A 31 -37.92 -2.31 -14.47
C ASP A 31 -37.96 -3.45 -13.43
N THR A 32 -38.97 -3.38 -12.55
CA THR A 32 -39.08 -4.22 -11.34
C THR A 32 -39.85 -5.52 -11.57
N THR A 33 -40.29 -5.80 -12.80
CA THR A 33 -41.14 -6.95 -13.16
C THR A 33 -40.59 -8.30 -12.71
N SER A 34 -39.26 -8.50 -12.78
CA SER A 34 -38.58 -9.74 -12.33
C SER A 34 -37.61 -9.48 -11.17
N THR A 35 -38.07 -8.73 -10.17
CA THR A 35 -37.26 -8.34 -9.01
C THR A 35 -37.67 -9.01 -7.71
N TRP A 36 -36.66 -9.30 -6.89
CA TRP A 36 -36.84 -9.63 -5.49
C TRP A 36 -36.15 -8.58 -4.65
N VAL A 37 -36.92 -7.86 -3.83
CA VAL A 37 -36.43 -6.80 -2.95
C VAL A 37 -36.52 -7.28 -1.51
N ASN A 38 -35.44 -7.10 -0.76
CA ASN A 38 -35.42 -7.39 0.66
C ASN A 38 -34.70 -6.26 1.40
N ALA A 39 -35.45 -5.48 2.17
CA ALA A 39 -34.95 -4.34 2.93
C ALA A 39 -34.05 -4.75 4.12
N SER A 40 -34.21 -5.97 4.63
CA SER A 40 -33.38 -6.48 5.74
C SER A 40 -32.05 -7.08 5.27
N LEU A 41 -31.89 -7.26 3.95
CA LEU A 41 -30.72 -7.90 3.36
C LEU A 41 -29.67 -6.85 3.00
N ASP A 42 -28.49 -6.91 3.63
CA ASP A 42 -27.38 -6.05 3.23
C ASP A 42 -26.87 -6.37 1.81
N ILE A 43 -26.18 -5.41 1.21
CA ILE A 43 -25.61 -5.51 -0.13
C ILE A 43 -24.69 -6.72 -0.30
N LYS A 44 -23.92 -7.09 0.75
CA LYS A 44 -23.03 -8.25 0.70
C LYS A 44 -23.82 -9.57 0.64
N ALA A 45 -24.85 -9.69 1.46
CA ALA A 45 -25.75 -10.84 1.42
C ALA A 45 -26.53 -10.90 0.10
N GLY A 46 -26.83 -9.74 -0.51
CA GLY A 46 -27.36 -9.61 -1.87
C GLY A 46 -26.44 -10.19 -2.93
N HIS A 47 -25.17 -9.80 -2.89
CA HIS A 47 -24.13 -10.35 -3.75
C HIS A 47 -24.02 -11.87 -3.62
N GLU A 48 -23.93 -12.40 -2.40
CA GLU A 48 -23.82 -13.84 -2.14
C GLU A 48 -25.06 -14.60 -2.63
N LYS A 49 -26.26 -14.05 -2.40
CA LYS A 49 -27.51 -14.66 -2.85
C LYS A 49 -27.64 -14.66 -4.37
N CYS A 50 -27.22 -13.58 -5.04
CA CYS A 50 -27.22 -13.52 -6.49
C CYS A 50 -26.17 -14.49 -7.09
N LEU A 51 -24.98 -14.57 -6.48
CA LEU A 51 -23.94 -15.49 -6.89
C LEU A 51 -24.38 -16.96 -6.78
N GLY A 52 -25.10 -17.30 -5.70
CA GLY A 52 -25.62 -18.65 -5.44
C GLY A 52 -26.81 -19.07 -6.31
N SER A 53 -27.37 -18.17 -7.12
CA SER A 53 -28.52 -18.47 -7.98
C SER A 53 -28.18 -18.27 -9.44
N CYS A 54 -28.21 -19.31 -10.27
CA CYS A 54 -27.84 -19.23 -11.70
C CYS A 54 -28.77 -18.32 -12.53
N SER A 55 -29.99 -18.08 -12.07
CA SER A 55 -30.95 -17.19 -12.73
C SER A 55 -30.77 -15.72 -12.34
N CYS A 56 -30.06 -15.41 -11.25
CA CYS A 56 -29.83 -14.01 -10.88
C CYS A 56 -28.84 -13.37 -11.84
N ILE A 57 -29.20 -12.21 -12.38
CA ILE A 57 -28.39 -11.50 -13.39
C ILE A 57 -27.88 -10.13 -12.92
N ALA A 58 -28.48 -9.54 -11.88
CA ALA A 58 -28.01 -8.27 -11.31
C ALA A 58 -28.48 -8.07 -9.87
N TYR A 59 -27.79 -7.19 -9.14
CA TYR A 59 -28.22 -6.72 -7.83
C TYR A 59 -27.86 -5.23 -7.61
N THR A 60 -28.55 -4.58 -6.69
CA THR A 60 -28.26 -3.19 -6.25
C THR A 60 -28.69 -3.00 -4.80
N HIS A 61 -28.20 -1.94 -4.18
CA HIS A 61 -28.75 -1.45 -2.93
C HIS A 61 -30.19 -0.95 -3.16
N SER A 62 -31.15 -1.40 -2.35
CA SER A 62 -32.55 -0.98 -2.52
C SER A 62 -32.84 0.39 -1.92
N ASP A 63 -31.95 0.93 -1.08
CA ASP A 63 -32.18 2.22 -0.45
C ASP A 63 -31.84 3.38 -1.40
N ILE A 64 -32.82 4.24 -1.60
CA ILE A 64 -32.75 5.49 -2.37
C ILE A 64 -32.29 6.65 -1.46
N LYS A 65 -32.30 6.49 -0.13
CA LYS A 65 -32.08 7.57 0.85
C LYS A 65 -30.79 7.45 1.69
N GLY A 66 -29.95 6.45 1.44
CA GLY A 66 -28.61 6.36 2.04
C GLY A 66 -28.59 5.98 3.52
N LEU A 67 -29.66 5.37 4.06
CA LEU A 67 -29.74 4.89 5.45
C LEU A 67 -29.43 3.40 5.63
N GLY A 68 -29.06 2.70 4.56
CA GLY A 68 -28.24 1.50 4.64
C GLY A 68 -28.95 0.31 5.27
N SER A 69 -29.94 -0.23 4.58
CA SER A 69 -30.20 -1.67 4.56
C SER A 69 -31.12 -1.99 3.39
N GLY A 70 -30.78 -3.06 2.67
CA GLY A 70 -31.63 -3.63 1.66
C GLY A 70 -30.97 -3.84 0.31
N CYS A 71 -31.41 -4.89 -0.37
CA CYS A 71 -30.92 -5.29 -1.69
C CYS A 71 -32.10 -5.62 -2.60
N ALA A 72 -31.99 -5.20 -3.86
CA ALA A 72 -32.84 -5.69 -4.94
C ALA A 72 -32.02 -6.60 -5.87
N LEU A 73 -32.62 -7.73 -6.27
CA LEU A 73 -32.03 -8.73 -7.16
C LEU A 73 -32.93 -8.91 -8.39
N TRP A 74 -32.33 -9.05 -9.57
CA TRP A 74 -33.03 -9.31 -10.84
C TRP A 74 -32.79 -10.73 -11.34
N TYR A 75 -33.86 -11.38 -11.82
CA TYR A 75 -33.85 -12.78 -12.30
C TYR A 75 -34.21 -12.96 -13.79
N GLY A 76 -34.35 -11.86 -14.53
CA GLY A 76 -34.68 -11.84 -15.96
C GLY A 76 -34.18 -10.54 -16.58
N ASP A 77 -34.46 -10.31 -17.85
CA ASP A 77 -33.87 -9.23 -18.66
C ASP A 77 -33.91 -7.85 -17.99
N LEU A 78 -32.81 -7.11 -18.11
CA LEU A 78 -32.70 -5.74 -17.59
C LEU A 78 -33.29 -4.77 -18.62
N GLN A 79 -34.54 -4.38 -18.44
CA GLN A 79 -35.24 -3.43 -19.32
C GLN A 79 -35.25 -2.02 -18.72
N ASP A 80 -35.29 -1.00 -19.60
CA ASP A 80 -35.34 0.42 -19.22
C ASP A 80 -34.15 0.90 -18.35
N ILE A 81 -32.98 0.28 -18.55
CA ILE A 81 -31.72 0.78 -17.96
C ILE A 81 -31.23 2.02 -18.70
N GLN A 82 -30.81 3.03 -17.96
CA GLN A 82 -30.26 4.28 -18.51
C GLN A 82 -29.10 4.75 -17.65
N THR A 83 -28.09 5.37 -18.25
CA THR A 83 -26.98 5.98 -17.50
C THR A 83 -27.24 7.46 -17.35
N PHE A 84 -27.15 7.96 -16.12
CA PHE A 84 -27.19 9.37 -15.80
C PHE A 84 -25.78 9.92 -15.60
N SER A 85 -25.60 11.21 -15.84
CA SER A 85 -24.30 11.87 -15.70
C SER A 85 -23.84 11.95 -14.24
N ASN A 86 -24.74 12.32 -13.31
CA ASN A 86 -24.36 12.66 -11.93
C ASN A 86 -25.31 12.15 -10.84
N VAL A 87 -26.44 11.52 -11.19
CA VAL A 87 -27.49 11.13 -10.25
C VAL A 87 -27.99 9.74 -10.60
N GLY A 88 -27.83 8.75 -9.73
CA GLY A 88 -28.33 7.40 -9.98
C GLY A 88 -27.83 6.42 -8.94
N GLN A 89 -28.12 5.13 -9.15
CA GLN A 89 -27.71 4.06 -8.25
C GLN A 89 -26.67 3.15 -8.91
N ASP A 90 -25.91 2.46 -8.07
CA ASP A 90 -24.90 1.52 -8.52
C ASP A 90 -25.54 0.15 -8.81
N LEU A 91 -25.55 -0.27 -10.08
CA LEU A 91 -26.06 -1.58 -10.49
C LEU A 91 -24.91 -2.55 -10.72
N HIS A 92 -24.96 -3.71 -10.09
CA HIS A 92 -23.97 -4.77 -10.25
C HIS A 92 -24.53 -5.86 -11.17
N ILE A 93 -23.98 -6.00 -12.37
CA ILE A 93 -24.46 -6.96 -13.38
C ILE A 93 -23.52 -8.18 -13.42
N ARG A 94 -24.12 -9.38 -13.43
CA ARG A 94 -23.41 -10.65 -13.53
C ARG A 94 -22.74 -10.79 -14.90
N MET A 95 -21.47 -11.13 -14.92
CA MET A 95 -20.62 -11.22 -16.10
C MET A 95 -19.74 -12.47 -15.99
N ALA A 96 -19.27 -13.00 -17.13
CA ALA A 96 -18.32 -14.11 -17.09
C ALA A 96 -16.99 -13.59 -16.52
N ALA A 97 -16.28 -14.39 -15.72
CA ALA A 97 -15.00 -13.99 -15.15
C ALA A 97 -14.00 -13.51 -16.21
N SER A 98 -14.06 -14.08 -17.42
CA SER A 98 -13.24 -13.66 -18.57
C SER A 98 -13.51 -12.23 -19.06
N GLU A 99 -14.67 -11.65 -18.73
CA GLU A 99 -15.13 -10.33 -19.17
C GLU A 99 -14.96 -9.26 -18.08
N LEU A 100 -14.67 -9.65 -16.84
CA LEU A 100 -14.47 -8.70 -15.74
C LEU A 100 -13.19 -7.87 -15.90
N GLY A 101 -12.34 -8.22 -16.86
CA GLY A 101 -11.06 -7.56 -17.10
C GLY A 101 -10.07 -7.92 -16.01
N ASP A 102 -8.88 -8.36 -16.41
CA ASP A 102 -7.75 -8.37 -15.51
C ASP A 102 -7.50 -6.92 -15.08
N ASN A 103 -7.51 -6.65 -13.78
CA ASN A 103 -7.15 -5.37 -13.17
C ASN A 103 -5.65 -5.09 -13.34
N GLY A 104 -5.07 -5.52 -14.46
CA GLY A 104 -3.65 -5.58 -14.72
C GLY A 104 -3.00 -4.22 -14.61
N ASN A 105 -3.73 -3.12 -14.81
CA ASN A 105 -3.24 -1.78 -14.51
C ASN A 105 -2.98 -1.57 -13.01
N HIS A 106 -3.90 -1.95 -12.13
CA HIS A 106 -3.72 -1.82 -10.68
C HIS A 106 -2.65 -2.79 -10.15
N LEU A 107 -2.59 -4.01 -10.69
CA LEU A 107 -1.54 -4.97 -10.34
C LEU A 107 -0.17 -4.51 -10.85
N LYS A 108 -0.06 -3.98 -12.07
CA LYS A 108 1.18 -3.40 -12.61
C LYS A 108 1.65 -2.20 -11.79
N ILE A 109 0.72 -1.32 -11.38
CA ILE A 109 1.03 -0.18 -10.50
C ILE A 109 1.50 -0.68 -9.12
N ALA A 110 0.84 -1.66 -8.54
CA ALA A 110 1.23 -2.24 -7.25
C ALA A 110 2.62 -2.90 -7.33
N VAL A 111 2.89 -3.68 -8.38
CA VAL A 111 4.20 -4.31 -8.60
C VAL A 111 5.29 -3.25 -8.79
N ALA A 112 5.03 -2.21 -9.59
CA ALA A 112 5.98 -1.11 -9.76
C ALA A 112 6.28 -0.41 -8.42
N ALA A 113 5.26 -0.13 -7.61
CA ALA A 113 5.44 0.49 -6.30
C ALA A 113 6.29 -0.36 -5.36
N ILE A 114 6.06 -1.68 -5.31
CA ILE A 114 6.85 -2.62 -4.49
C ILE A 114 8.32 -2.60 -4.91
N VAL A 115 8.61 -2.61 -6.21
CA VAL A 115 10.00 -2.57 -6.72
C VAL A 115 10.74 -1.31 -6.28
N TRP A 116 10.09 -0.15 -6.33
CA TRP A 116 10.66 1.12 -5.85
C TRP A 116 10.93 1.11 -4.34
N ILE A 117 10.00 0.57 -3.55
CA ILE A 117 10.14 0.48 -2.08
C ILE A 117 11.33 -0.40 -1.71
N VAL A 118 11.44 -1.60 -2.30
CA VAL A 118 12.55 -2.52 -2.02
C VAL A 118 13.89 -1.89 -2.39
N ARG A 119 13.96 -1.19 -3.54
CA ARG A 119 15.18 -0.50 -3.96
C ARG A 119 15.58 0.62 -2.99
N ALA A 120 14.61 1.42 -2.54
CA ALA A 120 14.84 2.50 -1.58
C ALA A 120 15.37 1.95 -0.23
N ILE A 121 14.75 0.88 0.28
CA ILE A 121 15.18 0.23 1.53
C ILE A 121 16.59 -0.34 1.40
N GLY A 122 16.91 -0.99 0.27
CA GLY A 122 18.25 -1.52 0.01
C GLY A 122 19.33 -0.43 -0.03
N MET A 123 19.05 0.71 -0.65
CA MET A 123 19.97 1.85 -0.67
C MET A 123 20.20 2.43 0.73
N VAL A 124 19.15 2.59 1.54
CA VAL A 124 19.29 3.08 2.92
C VAL A 124 20.09 2.10 3.78
N PHE A 125 19.83 0.79 3.65
CA PHE A 125 20.53 -0.25 4.40
C PHE A 125 22.02 -0.30 4.07
N THR A 126 22.38 -0.22 2.78
CA THR A 126 23.78 -0.20 2.34
C THR A 126 24.52 1.03 2.86
N ILE A 127 23.92 2.23 2.76
CA ILE A 127 24.47 3.46 3.32
C ILE A 127 24.68 3.32 4.84
N TYR A 128 23.68 2.83 5.57
CA TYR A 128 23.78 2.59 7.01
C TYR A 128 24.94 1.64 7.37
N CYS A 129 25.07 0.52 6.64
CA CYS A 129 26.17 -0.43 6.81
C CYS A 129 27.53 0.22 6.56
N CYS A 130 27.69 1.01 5.49
CA CYS A 130 28.93 1.71 5.17
C CYS A 130 29.31 2.76 6.23
N HIS A 131 28.34 3.51 6.74
CA HIS A 131 28.59 4.47 7.83
C HIS A 131 29.05 3.76 9.10
N ARG A 132 28.41 2.64 9.45
CA ARG A 132 28.76 1.84 10.64
C ARG A 132 30.12 1.15 10.52
N SER A 133 30.55 0.73 9.33
CA SER A 133 31.89 0.16 9.16
C SER A 133 32.97 1.23 9.25
N ASN A 134 32.71 2.41 8.69
CA ASN A 134 33.66 3.53 8.75
C ASN A 134 33.87 4.07 10.18
N THR A 135 32.85 4.04 11.04
CA THR A 135 33.04 4.40 12.46
C THR A 135 33.86 3.37 13.22
N LYS A 136 33.84 2.10 12.81
CA LYS A 136 34.69 1.04 13.38
C LYS A 136 36.15 1.14 12.91
N SER A 137 36.40 1.54 11.66
CA SER A 137 37.76 1.68 11.11
C SER A 137 38.50 2.92 11.62
N LYS A 138 37.78 4.01 11.95
CA LYS A 138 38.39 5.23 12.53
C LYS A 138 39.03 4.98 13.90
N GLY A 139 38.43 4.12 14.73
CA GLY A 139 39.01 3.75 16.03
C GLY A 139 40.31 2.92 15.93
N LEU A 140 40.58 2.25 14.80
CA LEU A 140 41.82 1.48 14.61
C LEU A 140 42.93 2.31 13.95
N THR A 141 42.58 3.34 13.17
CA THR A 141 43.56 4.24 12.55
C THR A 141 44.13 5.24 13.57
N GLU A 142 43.33 5.66 14.55
CA GLU A 142 43.78 6.52 15.66
C GLU A 142 44.78 5.79 16.59
N ILE A 143 44.62 4.49 16.83
CA ILE A 143 45.55 3.66 17.63
C ILE A 143 46.89 3.44 16.89
N ILE A 144 46.88 3.41 15.55
CA ILE A 144 48.09 3.25 14.74
C ILE A 144 48.89 4.57 14.68
N GLU A 145 48.23 5.73 14.67
CA GLU A 145 48.91 7.04 14.66
C GLU A 145 49.59 7.36 16.00
N GLU A 146 49.01 6.93 17.13
CA GLU A 146 49.64 7.05 18.45
C GLU A 146 50.88 6.13 18.60
N SER A 147 50.86 4.94 17.99
CA SER A 147 51.99 3.99 18.04
C SER A 147 53.13 4.29 17.06
N LEU A 148 52.95 5.23 16.12
CA LEU A 148 53.97 5.65 15.14
C LEU A 148 54.62 7.01 15.43
N SER A 149 54.27 7.70 16.53
CA SER A 149 55.05 8.87 16.95
C SER A 149 56.42 8.42 17.51
N PRO A 150 57.56 8.83 16.92
CA PRO A 150 58.87 8.42 17.40
C PRO A 150 59.15 9.04 18.77
N SER A 151 59.53 8.22 19.74
CA SER A 151 60.16 8.68 20.97
C SER A 151 61.56 9.25 20.66
N THR A 152 61.64 10.50 20.24
CA THR A 152 62.93 11.21 20.23
C THR A 152 63.19 11.77 21.61
N SER A 153 63.81 10.94 22.44
CA SER A 153 64.67 11.40 23.53
C SER A 153 65.97 11.97 22.93
N PRO A 154 66.46 13.13 23.42
CA PRO A 154 67.89 13.39 23.36
C PRO A 154 68.48 13.77 24.72
N TYR A 155 69.65 13.18 24.96
CA TYR A 155 70.48 13.26 26.16
C TYR A 155 71.22 14.61 26.28
N ARG A 156 71.26 15.13 27.53
CA ARG A 156 72.26 15.97 28.22
C ARG A 156 73.30 16.76 27.40
N THR A 157 73.35 18.09 27.61
CA THR A 157 74.62 18.85 27.63
C THR A 157 74.68 19.78 28.84
N GLN A 158 75.84 19.79 29.49
CA GLN A 158 76.21 20.51 30.70
C GLN A 158 76.98 21.78 30.32
N LYS A 159 76.71 22.95 30.92
CA LYS A 159 77.68 24.04 31.07
C LYS A 159 77.43 24.84 32.36
N GLN A 160 78.54 25.08 33.05
CA GLN A 160 78.67 25.60 34.41
C GLN A 160 78.61 27.14 34.47
N GLY A 161 78.22 27.64 35.66
CA GLY A 161 78.95 28.74 36.31
C GLY A 161 78.16 30.03 36.55
N ALA A 162 77.72 30.24 37.80
CA ALA A 162 78.26 31.28 38.69
C ALA A 162 77.47 31.34 40.02
N HIS A 163 78.19 31.07 41.13
CA HIS A 163 78.13 31.68 42.48
C HIS A 163 76.92 32.60 42.82
N GLN A 164 76.26 32.51 43.99
CA GLN A 164 76.83 32.78 45.32
C GLN A 164 75.72 32.64 46.41
N ALA A 165 76.09 32.07 47.58
CA ALA A 165 75.64 32.28 48.98
C ALA A 165 74.17 32.69 49.31
N SER A 166 73.47 32.28 50.38
CA SER A 166 73.86 31.90 51.75
C SER A 166 72.61 31.51 52.57
N HIS A 167 72.74 30.45 53.40
CA HIS A 167 72.18 30.23 54.76
C HIS A 167 70.65 30.06 55.08
N PRO A 168 70.32 29.35 56.20
CA PRO A 168 69.07 28.58 56.40
C PRO A 168 68.15 29.10 57.52
N LYS A 169 66.96 28.49 57.65
CA LYS A 169 66.22 28.08 58.89
C LYS A 169 64.82 27.55 58.47
N ALA A 170 64.38 26.34 58.87
CA ALA A 170 63.64 26.03 60.12
C ALA A 170 62.57 27.11 60.40
N ASP A 171 61.26 26.81 60.47
CA ASP A 171 60.50 26.37 61.66
C ASP A 171 59.07 25.97 61.19
N ARG A 172 58.54 24.77 61.41
CA ARG A 172 57.64 24.32 62.51
C ARG A 172 56.63 25.37 63.03
N TRP A 173 55.33 25.15 62.81
CA TRP A 173 54.23 24.92 63.79
C TRP A 173 52.83 25.27 63.21
N GLN A 174 51.88 24.36 63.49
CA GLN A 174 50.40 24.46 63.50
C GLN A 174 49.63 24.55 62.17
#